data_AF-A0AAU4EPV0-F1
#
_entry.id   AF-A0AAU4EPV0-F1
#
_cell.length_a   1.000
_cell.length_b   1.000
_cell.length_c   1.000
_cell.angle_alpha   90.00
_cell.angle_beta   90.00
_cell.angle_gamma   90.00
#
_symmetry.space_group_name_H-M   'P 1'
#
loop_
_entity.id
_entity.type
_entity.pdbx_description
1 polymer ?
#
loop_
_entity_poly.entity_id
_entity_poly.type
_entity_poly.pdbx_seq_one_letter_code
_entity_poly.pdbx_strand_id
1 'polypeptide(L)'
;MQLSGFPAAEVGFDRAGGLAGDRGAAVRELAADRATTDLVVLSHGWDDDPVTARHLYADLASSLRSVCDGPLAFACVLWPSRKFAESAGLEERLDLLRELVPEHRRTIDAAAELVPALAARSTARTAFAAALLSVAAPAAQDREDASTELLTLPGGTVMDRLAKPASGFVEAARQLLDYLTYYEMKARAGEVGEHGLAPLLGAVARPGLRVHLVGHGFGGRLVTAAALARPAGTLGTLTLLQATLSHHAFAESGVFRGVLDAHVVTGPILVTHTAYDLVAGVAFEIASRVTGLGYGSIGRDGAQGTAEAVPGELLPVGGRYAWRPGVPHNLRADGFVRGHTDVHGPEIAHALWSAIAAG
;
A
#
# COMPACT_ATOMS: atom_id res chain seq x y z
N MET A 1 -3.13 -18.93 -16.27
CA MET A 1 -3.34 -19.75 -15.05
C MET A 1 -4.80 -19.66 -14.63
N GLN A 2 -5.19 -20.32 -13.53
CA GLN A 2 -6.52 -20.22 -12.95
C GLN A 2 -6.39 -19.82 -11.48
N LEU A 3 -7.26 -18.96 -11.00
CA LEU A 3 -7.34 -18.52 -9.61
C LEU A 3 -8.76 -18.80 -9.12
N SER A 4 -8.96 -19.86 -8.32
CA SER A 4 -10.28 -20.31 -7.86
C SER A 4 -11.31 -20.44 -9.00
N GLY A 5 -10.85 -21.01 -10.13
CA GLY A 5 -11.64 -21.22 -11.36
C GLY A 5 -11.80 -20.00 -12.26
N PHE A 6 -11.23 -18.84 -11.89
CA PHE A 6 -11.23 -17.64 -12.75
C PHE A 6 -9.97 -17.62 -13.63
N PRO A 7 -10.08 -17.22 -14.91
CA PRO A 7 -8.94 -16.91 -15.74
C PRO A 7 -8.02 -15.89 -15.05
N ALA A 8 -6.73 -16.19 -14.97
CA ALA A 8 -5.79 -15.32 -14.28
C ALA A 8 -4.40 -15.30 -14.94
N ALA A 9 -3.69 -14.19 -14.75
CA ALA A 9 -2.30 -13.99 -15.14
C ALA A 9 -1.54 -13.20 -14.07
N GLU A 10 -0.28 -13.53 -13.86
CA GLU A 10 0.62 -12.76 -13.00
C GLU A 10 1.40 -11.73 -13.82
N VAL A 11 1.64 -10.57 -13.23
CA VAL A 11 2.60 -9.59 -13.72
C VAL A 11 3.55 -9.19 -12.61
N GLY A 12 4.86 -9.28 -12.88
CA GLY A 12 5.90 -8.88 -11.94
C GLY A 12 6.51 -7.54 -12.33
N PHE A 13 6.77 -6.69 -11.34
CA PHE A 13 7.53 -5.45 -11.49
C PHE A 13 8.82 -5.49 -10.67
N ASP A 14 9.85 -4.81 -11.14
CA ASP A 14 11.02 -4.47 -10.35
C ASP A 14 10.79 -3.19 -9.52
N ARG A 15 11.81 -2.77 -8.78
CA ARG A 15 11.74 -1.62 -7.86
C ARG A 15 11.50 -0.27 -8.55
N ALA A 16 11.76 -0.16 -9.85
CA ALA A 16 11.60 1.05 -10.65
C ALA A 16 10.34 0.99 -11.54
N GLY A 17 9.45 0.02 -11.30
CA GLY A 17 8.27 -0.20 -12.13
C GLY A 17 8.57 -0.88 -13.47
N GLY A 18 9.80 -1.31 -13.73
CA GLY A 18 10.14 -2.10 -14.91
C GLY A 18 9.49 -3.48 -14.84
N LEU A 19 9.04 -4.01 -15.98
CA LEU A 19 8.51 -5.38 -16.03
C LEU A 19 9.61 -6.40 -15.70
N ALA A 20 9.35 -7.28 -14.74
CA ALA A 20 10.22 -8.41 -14.45
C ALA A 20 10.03 -9.49 -15.52
N GLY A 21 10.90 -9.49 -16.54
CA GLY A 21 10.85 -10.43 -17.67
C GLY A 21 9.78 -10.06 -18.71
N ASP A 22 9.10 -11.06 -19.29
CA ASP A 22 8.06 -10.88 -20.32
C ASP A 22 6.63 -10.78 -19.76
N ARG A 23 6.48 -10.75 -18.42
CA ARG A 23 5.23 -11.02 -17.68
C ARG A 23 4.09 -10.00 -17.85
N GLY A 24 4.23 -9.01 -18.73
CA GLY A 24 3.09 -8.22 -19.22
C GLY A 24 2.33 -8.89 -20.37
N ALA A 25 2.92 -9.90 -21.03
CA ALA A 25 2.31 -10.58 -22.17
C ALA A 25 1.05 -11.36 -21.76
N ALA A 26 1.10 -12.18 -20.71
CA ALA A 26 -0.04 -12.98 -20.27
C ALA A 26 -1.24 -12.14 -19.83
N VAL A 27 -1.01 -10.99 -19.18
CA VAL A 27 -2.09 -10.05 -18.81
C VAL A 27 -2.71 -9.41 -20.05
N ARG A 28 -1.91 -9.06 -21.07
CA ARG A 28 -2.42 -8.59 -22.37
C ARG A 28 -3.17 -9.68 -23.12
N GLU A 29 -2.65 -10.91 -23.07
CA GLU A 29 -3.26 -12.21 -23.36
C GLU A 29 -4.73 -12.25 -22.92
N LEU A 30 -4.85 -12.22 -21.59
CA LEU A 30 -6.08 -12.32 -20.83
C LEU A 30 -7.06 -11.17 -21.11
N ALA A 31 -6.54 -9.96 -21.22
CA ALA A 31 -7.33 -8.78 -21.50
C ALA A 31 -7.84 -8.74 -22.94
N ALA A 32 -7.08 -9.28 -23.91
CA ALA A 32 -7.48 -9.33 -25.32
C ALA A 32 -8.62 -10.32 -25.58
N ASP A 33 -8.76 -11.35 -24.75
CA ASP A 33 -9.87 -12.30 -24.83
C ASP A 33 -11.21 -11.57 -24.64
N ARG A 34 -12.09 -11.69 -25.63
CA ARG A 34 -13.42 -11.06 -25.65
C ARG A 34 -14.39 -11.67 -24.64
N ALA A 35 -14.10 -12.87 -24.13
CA ALA A 35 -14.87 -13.49 -23.06
C ALA A 35 -14.66 -12.77 -21.71
N THR A 36 -13.54 -12.08 -21.52
CA THR A 36 -13.26 -11.26 -20.33
C THR A 36 -13.94 -9.90 -20.48
N THR A 37 -14.98 -9.60 -19.71
CA THR A 37 -15.55 -8.22 -19.70
C THR A 37 -15.02 -7.38 -18.55
N ASP A 38 -14.48 -8.03 -17.52
CA ASP A 38 -14.06 -7.40 -16.28
C ASP A 38 -12.69 -7.95 -15.85
N LEU A 39 -11.68 -7.08 -15.89
CA LEU A 39 -10.34 -7.39 -15.41
C LEU A 39 -10.15 -6.80 -14.00
N VAL A 40 -10.05 -7.69 -13.01
CA VAL A 40 -9.73 -7.33 -11.63
C VAL A 40 -8.23 -7.40 -11.43
N VAL A 41 -7.61 -6.27 -11.12
CA VAL A 41 -6.18 -6.15 -10.85
C VAL A 41 -5.97 -6.19 -9.34
N LEU A 42 -5.28 -7.21 -8.85
CA LEU A 42 -4.97 -7.40 -7.43
C LEU A 42 -3.53 -6.96 -7.16
N SER A 43 -3.33 -6.15 -6.13
CA SER A 43 -2.01 -5.78 -5.61
C SER A 43 -1.92 -6.00 -4.10
N HIS A 44 -0.93 -6.78 -3.70
CA HIS A 44 -0.64 -7.19 -2.32
C HIS A 44 0.10 -6.10 -1.54
N GLY A 45 0.16 -6.28 -0.22
CA GLY A 45 0.70 -5.32 0.73
C GLY A 45 2.20 -5.48 1.01
N TRP A 46 2.60 -4.88 2.13
CA TRP A 46 3.95 -4.99 2.70
C TRP A 46 4.13 -6.36 3.36
N ASP A 47 5.37 -6.86 3.40
CA ASP A 47 5.74 -8.13 4.05
C ASP A 47 5.27 -9.40 3.32
N ASP A 48 4.76 -9.24 2.10
CA ASP A 48 4.41 -10.36 1.23
C ASP A 48 5.59 -10.69 0.33
N ASP A 49 6.18 -11.88 0.52
CA ASP A 49 6.94 -12.49 -0.54
C ASP A 49 6.00 -12.99 -1.66
N PRO A 50 6.52 -13.38 -2.84
CA PRO A 50 5.67 -13.85 -3.92
C PRO A 50 4.81 -15.09 -3.59
N VAL A 51 5.10 -15.83 -2.52
CA VAL A 51 4.28 -16.96 -2.07
C VAL A 51 3.12 -16.44 -1.23
N THR A 52 3.38 -15.59 -0.24
CA THR A 52 2.33 -14.98 0.60
C THR A 52 1.34 -14.17 -0.23
N ALA A 53 1.83 -13.37 -1.18
CA ALA A 53 1.00 -12.61 -2.12
C ALA A 53 0.02 -13.51 -2.90
N ARG A 54 0.49 -14.68 -3.35
CA ARG A 54 -0.35 -15.64 -4.08
C ARG A 54 -1.41 -16.28 -3.21
N HIS A 55 -1.10 -16.57 -1.94
CA HIS A 55 -2.11 -17.06 -0.99
C HIS A 55 -3.21 -16.02 -0.79
N LEU A 56 -2.84 -14.76 -0.55
CA LEU A 56 -3.80 -13.66 -0.41
C LEU A 56 -4.73 -13.55 -1.64
N TYR A 57 -4.16 -13.63 -2.84
CA TYR A 57 -4.94 -13.60 -4.08
C TYR A 57 -5.86 -14.81 -4.23
N ALA A 58 -5.37 -16.01 -3.92
CA ALA A 58 -6.16 -17.23 -4.00
C ALA A 58 -7.33 -17.21 -3.01
N ASP A 59 -7.10 -16.76 -1.78
CA ASP A 59 -8.11 -16.69 -0.74
C ASP A 59 -9.20 -15.67 -1.09
N LEU A 60 -8.83 -14.47 -1.54
CA LEU A 60 -9.80 -13.46 -1.97
C LEU A 60 -10.59 -13.93 -3.20
N ALA A 61 -9.94 -14.57 -4.18
CA ALA A 61 -10.61 -15.10 -5.36
C ALA A 61 -11.54 -16.28 -5.00
N SER A 62 -11.18 -17.10 -4.01
CA SER A 62 -12.03 -18.16 -3.47
C SER A 62 -13.31 -17.58 -2.86
N SER A 63 -13.17 -16.54 -2.03
CA SER A 63 -14.32 -15.81 -1.48
C SER A 63 -15.17 -15.16 -2.58
N LEU A 64 -14.56 -14.56 -3.60
CA LEU A 64 -15.29 -14.02 -4.76
C LEU A 64 -16.06 -15.10 -5.52
N ARG A 65 -15.48 -16.29 -5.70
CA ARG A 65 -16.17 -17.41 -6.36
C ARG A 65 -17.45 -17.81 -5.61
N SER A 66 -17.49 -17.64 -4.28
CA SER A 66 -18.69 -17.95 -3.49
C SER A 66 -19.85 -16.96 -3.67
N VAL A 67 -19.59 -15.77 -4.24
CA VAL A 67 -20.58 -14.69 -4.39
C VAL A 67 -20.76 -14.23 -5.85
N CYS A 68 -19.97 -14.75 -6.79
CA CYS A 68 -19.93 -14.31 -8.18
C CYS A 68 -19.67 -15.46 -9.17
N ASP A 69 -20.53 -15.53 -10.20
CA ASP A 69 -20.37 -16.38 -11.39
C ASP A 69 -20.04 -15.58 -12.67
N GLY A 70 -19.75 -14.28 -12.52
CA GLY A 70 -19.52 -13.37 -13.63
C GLY A 70 -18.21 -13.65 -14.42
N PRO A 71 -18.10 -13.09 -15.64
CA PRO A 71 -16.94 -13.23 -16.54
C PRO A 71 -15.72 -12.39 -16.07
N LEU A 72 -15.31 -12.58 -14.82
CA LEU A 72 -14.15 -11.94 -14.22
C LEU A 72 -12.87 -12.65 -14.63
N ALA A 73 -11.82 -11.86 -14.87
CA ALA A 73 -10.45 -12.34 -14.95
C ALA A 73 -9.55 -11.57 -13.99
N PHE A 74 -8.44 -12.17 -13.56
CA PHE A 74 -7.52 -11.57 -12.60
C PHE A 74 -6.15 -11.27 -13.20
N ALA A 75 -5.66 -10.04 -12.97
CA ALA A 75 -4.26 -9.69 -13.10
C ALA A 75 -3.65 -9.59 -11.70
N CYS A 76 -2.78 -10.53 -11.35
CA CYS A 76 -2.12 -10.60 -10.05
C CYS A 76 -0.77 -9.87 -10.11
N VAL A 77 -0.68 -8.69 -9.50
CA VAL A 77 0.55 -7.88 -9.46
C VAL A 77 1.51 -8.46 -8.43
N LEU A 78 2.78 -8.61 -8.79
CA LEU A 78 3.86 -8.97 -7.88
C LEU A 78 4.89 -7.86 -7.93
N TRP A 79 5.29 -7.35 -6.77
CA TRP A 79 6.27 -6.26 -6.68
C TRP A 79 7.15 -6.42 -5.44
N PRO A 80 8.37 -5.83 -5.40
CA PRO A 80 9.31 -6.11 -4.31
C PRO A 80 8.89 -5.38 -3.02
N SER A 81 8.17 -6.06 -2.13
CA SER A 81 7.61 -5.48 -0.90
C SER A 81 8.11 -6.13 0.42
N ARG A 82 9.34 -6.65 0.44
CA ARG A 82 9.92 -7.27 1.65
C ARG A 82 10.02 -6.29 2.84
N LYS A 83 9.73 -6.78 4.04
CA LYS A 83 9.94 -6.12 5.34
C LYS A 83 11.05 -6.81 6.12
N PHE A 84 11.55 -6.16 7.18
CA PHE A 84 12.31 -6.84 8.22
C PHE A 84 11.43 -7.83 9.00
N ALA A 85 11.95 -9.02 9.28
CA ALA A 85 11.33 -9.88 10.29
C ALA A 85 11.26 -9.14 11.64
N GLU A 86 10.18 -9.31 12.40
CA GLU A 86 10.06 -8.67 13.73
C GLU A 86 11.23 -9.09 14.65
N SER A 87 11.65 -10.34 14.54
CA SER A 87 12.81 -10.91 15.23
C SER A 87 14.16 -10.39 14.72
N ALA A 88 14.22 -9.71 13.57
CA ALA A 88 15.47 -9.33 12.92
C ALA A 88 16.33 -8.44 13.82
N GLY A 89 17.62 -8.77 13.92
CA GLY A 89 18.62 -7.97 14.63
C GLY A 89 18.94 -6.66 13.91
N LEU A 90 19.73 -5.78 14.54
CA LEU A 90 20.12 -4.50 13.92
C LEU A 90 20.99 -4.72 12.67
N GLU A 91 21.86 -5.72 12.69
CA GLU A 91 22.73 -6.07 11.56
C GLU A 91 21.93 -6.54 10.35
N GLU A 92 20.99 -7.47 10.53
CA GLU A 92 20.09 -7.96 9.49
C GLU A 92 19.26 -6.82 8.87
N ARG A 93 18.85 -5.85 9.70
CA ARG A 93 18.12 -4.66 9.24
C ARG A 93 18.99 -3.73 8.39
N LEU A 94 20.25 -3.56 8.77
CA LEU A 94 21.20 -2.80 7.95
C LEU A 94 21.49 -3.52 6.64
N ASP A 95 21.60 -4.85 6.64
CA ASP A 95 21.79 -5.65 5.42
C ASP A 95 20.61 -5.50 4.45
N LEU A 96 19.37 -5.65 4.93
CA LEU A 96 18.22 -5.44 4.07
C LEU A 96 18.16 -3.99 3.57
N LEU A 97 18.47 -2.98 4.41
CA LEU A 97 18.52 -1.60 3.93
C LEU A 97 19.54 -1.42 2.79
N ARG A 98 20.72 -2.06 2.85
CA ARG A 98 21.69 -2.06 1.74
C ARG A 98 21.13 -2.67 0.45
N GLU A 99 20.28 -3.70 0.55
CA GLU A 99 19.62 -4.30 -0.60
C GLU A 99 18.54 -3.39 -1.18
N LEU A 100 17.83 -2.65 -0.32
CA LEU A 100 16.76 -1.75 -0.72
C LEU A 100 17.28 -0.53 -1.47
N VAL A 101 18.38 0.06 -0.98
CA VAL A 101 19.00 1.29 -1.47
C VAL A 101 20.52 1.12 -1.68
N PRO A 102 20.92 0.25 -2.63
CA PRO A 102 22.31 -0.11 -2.88
C PRO A 102 23.19 1.09 -3.27
N GLU A 103 22.62 2.12 -3.88
CA GLU A 103 23.27 3.40 -4.17
C GLU A 103 23.79 4.12 -2.92
N HIS A 104 23.21 3.83 -1.75
CA HIS A 104 23.57 4.42 -0.46
C HIS A 104 24.42 3.50 0.43
N ARG A 105 24.91 2.37 -0.10
CA ARG A 105 25.63 1.34 0.67
C ARG A 105 26.77 1.88 1.52
N ARG A 106 27.58 2.82 1.00
CA ARG A 106 28.70 3.42 1.77
C ARG A 106 28.23 4.20 3.00
N THR A 107 27.11 4.91 2.89
CA THR A 107 26.53 5.65 4.01
C THR A 107 26.00 4.69 5.07
N ILE A 108 25.37 3.60 4.64
CA ILE A 108 24.86 2.56 5.54
C ILE A 108 26.01 1.81 6.24
N ASP A 109 27.11 1.55 5.54
CA ASP A 109 28.31 0.95 6.13
C ASP A 109 28.92 1.84 7.22
N ALA A 110 29.03 3.16 6.96
CA ALA A 110 29.49 4.12 7.97
C ALA A 110 28.54 4.19 9.18
N ALA A 111 27.22 4.06 8.97
CA ALA A 111 26.26 3.96 10.07
C ALA A 111 26.45 2.65 10.86
N ALA A 112 26.68 1.53 10.18
CA ALA A 112 26.89 0.22 10.81
C ALA A 112 28.11 0.22 11.76
N GLU A 113 29.20 0.90 11.41
CA GLU A 113 30.39 1.03 12.28
C GLU A 113 30.10 1.75 13.61
N LEU A 114 29.03 2.55 13.68
CA LEU A 114 28.64 3.28 14.89
C LEU A 114 27.82 2.45 15.86
N VAL A 115 27.30 1.29 15.44
CA VAL A 115 26.39 0.42 16.21
C VAL A 115 26.93 0.09 17.60
N PRO A 116 28.19 -0.38 17.79
CA PRO A 116 28.70 -0.74 19.11
C PRO A 116 28.75 0.44 20.10
N ALA A 117 28.75 1.68 19.60
CA ALA A 117 28.87 2.90 20.41
C ALA A 117 27.52 3.57 20.73
N LEU A 118 26.40 3.08 20.18
CA LEU A 118 25.08 3.74 20.32
C LEU A 118 24.64 3.89 21.78
N ALA A 119 24.88 2.86 22.61
CA ALA A 119 24.50 2.88 24.02
C ALA A 119 25.30 3.92 24.82
N ALA A 120 26.59 4.07 24.53
CA ALA A 120 27.51 4.84 25.36
C ALA A 120 27.72 6.30 24.90
N ARG A 121 27.57 6.59 23.60
CA ARG A 121 28.06 7.84 23.03
C ARG A 121 27.01 8.60 22.22
N SER A 122 26.62 9.78 22.70
CA SER A 122 25.64 10.65 22.02
C SER A 122 26.06 11.05 20.62
N THR A 123 27.35 11.34 20.40
CA THR A 123 27.85 11.66 19.05
C THR A 123 27.74 10.48 18.08
N ALA A 124 27.79 9.23 18.56
CA ALA A 124 27.54 8.06 17.72
C ALA A 124 26.08 8.01 17.27
N ARG A 125 25.15 8.27 18.20
CA ARG A 125 23.71 8.29 17.92
C ARG A 125 23.33 9.37 16.91
N THR A 126 23.86 10.58 17.10
CA THR A 126 23.63 11.69 16.17
C THR A 126 24.14 11.35 14.77
N ALA A 127 25.36 10.83 14.65
CA ALA A 127 25.95 10.48 13.36
C ALA A 127 25.22 9.30 12.69
N PHE A 128 24.84 8.28 13.46
CA PHE A 128 24.08 7.12 12.98
C PHE A 128 22.74 7.55 12.39
N ALA A 129 21.94 8.31 13.15
CA ALA A 129 20.65 8.76 12.68
C ALA A 129 20.77 9.74 11.52
N ALA A 130 21.71 10.67 11.55
CA ALA A 130 21.93 11.60 10.43
C ALA A 130 22.30 10.86 9.14
N ALA A 131 23.17 9.84 9.22
CA ALA A 131 23.52 9.00 8.09
C ALA A 131 22.28 8.27 7.54
N LEU A 132 21.51 7.61 8.41
CA LEU A 132 20.34 6.86 7.96
C LEU A 132 19.20 7.75 7.42
N LEU A 133 18.96 8.91 8.02
CA LEU A 133 17.98 9.88 7.52
C LEU A 133 18.38 10.44 6.14
N SER A 134 19.69 10.58 5.87
CA SER A 134 20.19 11.04 4.57
C SER A 134 20.01 10.02 3.43
N VAL A 135 19.71 8.76 3.78
CA VAL A 135 19.47 7.66 2.84
C VAL A 135 17.99 7.55 2.47
N ALA A 136 17.09 8.13 3.26
CA ALA A 136 15.65 8.05 3.01
C ALA A 136 15.28 8.64 1.64
N ALA A 137 14.47 7.91 0.88
CA ALA A 137 13.98 8.33 -0.43
C ALA A 137 13.23 9.67 -0.32
N PRO A 138 13.72 10.74 -0.99
CA PRO A 138 13.01 12.02 -1.04
C PRO A 138 11.59 11.87 -1.61
N ALA A 139 11.39 10.94 -2.54
CA ALA A 139 10.09 10.64 -3.16
C ALA A 139 9.07 10.00 -2.18
N ALA A 140 9.50 9.55 -1.00
CA ALA A 140 8.61 9.07 0.05
C ALA A 140 7.96 10.20 0.86
N GLN A 141 8.44 11.45 0.70
CA GLN A 141 8.00 12.59 1.49
C GLN A 141 6.62 13.06 1.05
N ASP A 142 5.63 12.88 1.93
CA ASP A 142 4.31 13.51 1.80
C ASP A 142 4.04 14.36 3.04
N ARG A 143 3.43 15.54 2.85
CA ARG A 143 3.03 16.41 3.98
C ARG A 143 2.01 15.75 4.91
N GLU A 144 1.32 14.73 4.40
CA GLU A 144 0.21 14.05 5.04
C GLU A 144 0.62 12.93 6.01
N ASP A 145 1.92 12.70 6.21
CA ASP A 145 2.41 11.66 7.12
C ASP A 145 3.72 11.99 7.85
N ALA A 146 3.97 13.28 8.12
CA ALA A 146 5.13 13.82 8.86
C ALA A 146 6.52 13.55 8.26
N SER A 147 6.62 12.86 7.14
CA SER A 147 7.91 12.44 6.60
C SER A 147 8.86 13.59 6.32
N THR A 148 8.35 14.71 5.79
CA THR A 148 9.16 15.93 5.61
C THR A 148 9.74 16.45 6.92
N GLU A 149 8.95 16.44 8.00
CA GLU A 149 9.35 17.00 9.29
C GLU A 149 10.34 16.08 10.00
N LEU A 150 10.10 14.76 9.99
CA LEU A 150 11.00 13.82 10.63
C LEU A 150 12.36 13.73 9.93
N LEU A 151 12.38 13.74 8.59
CA LEU A 151 13.62 13.67 7.81
C LEU A 151 14.49 14.93 7.91
N THR A 152 13.95 16.05 8.40
CA THR A 152 14.68 17.31 8.57
C THR A 152 15.17 17.56 10.00
N LEU A 153 14.80 16.71 10.96
CA LEU A 153 15.25 16.85 12.34
C LEU A 153 16.73 16.46 12.51
N PRO A 154 17.45 17.09 13.47
CA PRO A 154 18.78 16.62 13.85
C PRO A 154 18.74 15.16 14.32
N GLY A 155 19.68 14.34 13.84
CA GLY A 155 19.69 12.90 14.15
C GLY A 155 19.69 12.58 15.65
N GLY A 156 20.37 13.38 16.47
CA GLY A 156 20.33 13.23 17.94
C GLY A 156 18.92 13.40 18.51
N THR A 157 18.18 14.40 18.03
CA THR A 157 16.78 14.64 18.41
C THR A 157 15.88 13.45 18.04
N VAL A 158 16.09 12.86 16.86
CA VAL A 158 15.32 11.67 16.44
C VAL A 158 15.60 10.48 17.36
N MET A 159 16.88 10.22 17.66
CA MET A 159 17.27 9.12 18.56
C MET A 159 16.71 9.30 19.97
N ASP A 160 16.74 10.52 20.51
CA ASP A 160 16.23 10.81 21.85
C ASP A 160 14.70 10.66 21.91
N ARG A 161 13.97 11.02 20.84
CA ARG A 161 12.51 10.85 20.77
C ARG A 161 12.08 9.40 20.57
N LEU A 162 12.88 8.58 19.88
CA LEU A 162 12.62 7.16 19.68
C LEU A 162 13.01 6.30 20.89
N ALA A 163 13.97 6.75 21.68
CA ALA A 163 14.42 6.03 22.87
C ALA A 163 13.36 6.10 23.97
N LYS A 164 12.80 4.95 24.35
CA LYS A 164 11.97 4.82 25.54
C LYS A 164 12.86 4.53 26.76
N PRO A 165 12.53 5.03 27.97
CA PRO A 165 13.35 4.82 29.17
C PRO A 165 13.68 3.36 29.50
N ALA A 166 12.82 2.42 29.09
CA ALA A 166 12.97 0.99 29.36
C ALA A 166 13.68 0.18 28.27
N SER A 167 13.79 0.68 27.03
CA SER A 167 14.31 -0.09 25.88
C SER A 167 15.63 0.42 25.30
N GLY A 168 16.04 1.65 25.65
CA GLY A 168 17.35 2.19 25.31
C GLY A 168 17.55 2.53 23.82
N PHE A 169 18.79 2.88 23.46
CA PHE A 169 19.11 3.45 22.14
C PHE A 169 19.31 2.41 21.02
N VAL A 170 19.53 1.14 21.35
CA VAL A 170 19.57 0.07 20.34
C VAL A 170 18.17 -0.16 19.78
N GLU A 171 17.14 -0.12 20.63
CA GLU A 171 15.75 -0.19 20.18
C GLU A 171 15.34 1.08 19.41
N ALA A 172 15.84 2.25 19.80
CA ALA A 172 15.65 3.47 19.01
C ALA A 172 16.23 3.33 17.59
N ALA A 173 17.40 2.71 17.44
CA ALA A 173 18.00 2.44 16.13
C ALA A 173 17.18 1.44 15.31
N ARG A 174 16.61 0.39 15.94
CA ARG A 174 15.70 -0.57 15.28
C ARG A 174 14.46 0.14 14.76
N GLN A 175 13.80 0.95 15.60
CA GLN A 175 12.62 1.74 15.21
C GLN A 175 12.93 2.73 14.07
N LEU A 176 14.12 3.34 14.06
CA LEU A 176 14.53 4.22 12.95
C LEU A 176 14.67 3.45 11.64
N LEU A 177 15.26 2.25 11.65
CA LEU A 177 15.35 1.42 10.45
C LEU A 177 13.97 0.95 9.96
N ASP A 178 13.09 0.52 10.89
CA ASP A 178 11.69 0.18 10.58
C ASP A 178 10.97 1.34 9.89
N TYR A 179 11.13 2.55 10.43
CA TYR A 179 10.61 3.76 9.84
C TYR A 179 11.14 3.96 8.42
N LEU A 180 12.46 3.91 8.20
CA LEU A 180 13.04 4.13 6.87
C LEU A 180 12.53 3.10 5.86
N THR A 181 12.44 1.84 6.23
CA THR A 181 11.96 0.79 5.32
C THR A 181 10.48 0.96 4.98
N TYR A 182 9.67 1.41 5.94
CA TYR A 182 8.28 1.79 5.66
C TYR A 182 8.20 2.87 4.57
N TYR A 183 9.01 3.94 4.67
CA TYR A 183 9.00 5.02 3.68
C TYR A 183 9.59 4.60 2.32
N GLU A 184 10.63 3.76 2.31
CA GLU A 184 11.12 3.15 1.07
C GLU A 184 10.02 2.34 0.36
N MET A 185 9.24 1.56 1.10
CA MET A 185 8.14 0.80 0.50
C MET A 185 7.01 1.70 0.02
N LYS A 186 6.72 2.77 0.76
CA LYS A 186 5.75 3.79 0.35
C LYS A 186 6.15 4.44 -0.97
N ALA A 187 7.41 4.86 -1.13
CA ALA A 187 7.92 5.41 -2.37
C ALA A 187 7.86 4.39 -3.51
N ARG A 188 8.35 3.18 -3.26
CA ARG A 188 8.36 2.08 -4.24
C ARG A 188 6.96 1.71 -4.72
N ALA A 189 5.97 1.65 -3.82
CA ALA A 189 4.59 1.40 -4.21
C ALA A 189 4.07 2.47 -5.18
N GLY A 190 4.39 3.74 -4.92
CA GLY A 190 4.08 4.85 -5.84
C GLY A 190 4.75 4.68 -7.20
N GLU A 191 6.07 4.47 -7.20
CA GLU A 191 6.90 4.29 -8.41
C GLU A 191 6.38 3.14 -9.30
N VAL A 192 6.14 1.97 -8.70
CA VAL A 192 5.61 0.80 -9.42
C VAL A 192 4.20 1.07 -9.94
N GLY A 193 3.37 1.79 -9.18
CA GLY A 193 2.03 2.17 -9.60
C GLY A 193 2.04 3.09 -10.82
N GLU A 194 2.78 4.20 -10.73
CA GLU A 194 2.84 5.25 -11.75
C GLU A 194 3.59 4.80 -13.01
N HIS A 195 4.76 4.18 -12.86
CA HIS A 195 5.65 3.88 -13.99
C HIS A 195 5.58 2.43 -14.47
N GLY A 196 4.99 1.53 -13.68
CA GLY A 196 4.79 0.12 -14.05
C GLY A 196 3.34 -0.21 -14.40
N LEU A 197 2.45 -0.15 -13.41
CA LEU A 197 1.07 -0.60 -13.56
C LEU A 197 0.27 0.32 -14.48
N ALA A 198 0.33 1.65 -14.32
CA ALA A 198 -0.44 2.58 -15.17
C ALA A 198 -0.19 2.43 -16.68
N PRO A 199 1.06 2.29 -17.16
CA PRO A 199 1.34 1.98 -18.56
C PRO A 199 0.75 0.64 -19.01
N LEU A 200 0.82 -0.41 -18.18
CA LEU A 200 0.20 -1.70 -18.47
C LEU A 200 -1.32 -1.57 -18.60
N LEU A 201 -1.98 -0.84 -17.70
CA LEU A 201 -3.42 -0.55 -17.78
C LEU A 201 -3.79 0.15 -19.09
N GLY A 202 -2.94 1.08 -19.55
CA GLY A 202 -3.09 1.70 -20.86
C GLY A 202 -2.95 0.73 -22.04
N ALA A 203 -2.04 -0.25 -21.93
CA ALA A 203 -1.78 -1.23 -22.98
C ALA A 203 -2.85 -2.33 -23.09
N VAL A 204 -3.60 -2.61 -22.01
CA VAL A 204 -4.68 -3.60 -22.00
C VAL A 204 -6.06 -3.01 -22.32
N ALA A 205 -6.16 -1.67 -22.37
CA ALA A 205 -7.42 -0.98 -22.60
C ALA A 205 -8.02 -1.36 -23.96
N ARG A 206 -9.30 -1.75 -23.95
CA ARG A 206 -10.06 -2.02 -25.16
C ARG A 206 -11.55 -1.75 -24.98
N PRO A 207 -12.31 -1.51 -26.07
CA PRO A 207 -13.77 -1.41 -25.99
C PRO A 207 -14.38 -2.67 -25.36
N GLY A 208 -15.27 -2.44 -24.39
CA GLY A 208 -16.00 -3.50 -23.68
C GLY A 208 -15.21 -4.24 -22.59
N LEU A 209 -13.99 -3.79 -22.25
CA LEU A 209 -13.27 -4.27 -21.06
C LEU A 209 -13.37 -3.20 -19.97
N ARG A 210 -13.87 -3.58 -18.80
CA ARG A 210 -13.82 -2.78 -17.57
C ARG A 210 -12.65 -3.23 -16.71
N VAL A 211 -11.95 -2.27 -16.12
CA VAL A 211 -10.79 -2.53 -15.27
C VAL A 211 -11.11 -2.11 -13.84
N HIS A 212 -10.90 -3.02 -12.89
CA HIS A 212 -11.21 -2.83 -11.48
C HIS A 212 -9.93 -3.01 -10.68
N LEU A 213 -9.55 -2.00 -9.90
CA LEU A 213 -8.32 -2.06 -9.11
C LEU A 213 -8.64 -2.46 -7.67
N VAL A 214 -7.88 -3.39 -7.12
CA VAL A 214 -7.97 -3.81 -5.72
C VAL A 214 -6.56 -3.82 -5.13
N GLY A 215 -6.34 -3.01 -4.10
CA GLY A 215 -5.07 -2.91 -3.43
C GLY A 215 -5.21 -3.13 -1.93
N HIS A 216 -4.37 -4.01 -1.39
CA HIS A 216 -4.24 -4.25 0.05
C HIS A 216 -2.97 -3.60 0.61
N GLY A 217 -3.01 -3.01 1.81
CA GLY A 217 -1.83 -2.40 2.42
C GLY A 217 -1.14 -1.39 1.48
N PHE A 218 0.17 -1.49 1.28
CA PHE A 218 0.88 -0.66 0.28
C PHE A 218 0.47 -0.94 -1.17
N GLY A 219 -0.07 -2.12 -1.48
CA GLY A 219 -0.73 -2.39 -2.75
C GLY A 219 -1.89 -1.42 -3.01
N GLY A 220 -2.56 -0.94 -1.95
CA GLY A 220 -3.53 0.17 -2.02
C GLY A 220 -2.92 1.47 -2.53
N ARG A 221 -1.73 1.85 -2.03
CA ARG A 221 -0.98 3.01 -2.55
C ARG A 221 -0.58 2.79 -4.01
N LEU A 222 -0.08 1.60 -4.35
CA LEU A 222 0.34 1.24 -5.71
C LEU A 222 -0.80 1.38 -6.71
N VAL A 223 -1.96 0.80 -6.45
CA VAL A 223 -3.09 0.90 -7.37
C VAL A 223 -3.68 2.30 -7.45
N THR A 224 -3.61 3.08 -6.36
CA THR A 224 -4.08 4.47 -6.35
C THR A 224 -3.13 5.39 -7.13
N ALA A 225 -1.82 5.18 -7.04
CA ALA A 225 -0.82 5.85 -7.87
C ALA A 225 -1.00 5.49 -9.35
N ALA A 226 -1.25 4.22 -9.66
CA ALA A 226 -1.60 3.81 -11.01
C ALA A 226 -2.86 4.52 -11.51
N ALA A 227 -3.92 4.60 -10.70
CA ALA A 227 -5.14 5.32 -11.06
C ALA A 227 -4.89 6.81 -11.31
N LEU A 228 -4.13 7.49 -10.45
CA LEU A 228 -3.81 8.92 -10.61
C LEU A 228 -3.13 9.21 -11.97
N ALA A 229 -2.33 8.28 -12.48
CA ALA A 229 -1.64 8.38 -13.77
C ALA A 229 -2.52 7.97 -14.98
N ARG A 230 -3.82 7.75 -14.80
CA ARG A 230 -4.76 7.40 -15.88
C ARG A 230 -5.68 8.56 -16.26
N PRO A 231 -6.13 8.63 -17.53
CA PRO A 231 -7.16 9.56 -17.94
C PRO A 231 -8.51 9.33 -17.25
N ALA A 232 -9.36 10.35 -17.27
CA ALA A 232 -10.75 10.30 -16.84
C ALA A 232 -11.52 9.10 -17.44
N GLY A 233 -12.36 8.47 -16.63
CA GLY A 233 -13.30 7.44 -17.06
C GLY A 233 -12.67 6.12 -17.52
N THR A 234 -11.43 5.83 -17.15
CA THR A 234 -10.71 4.63 -17.62
C THR A 234 -10.81 3.44 -16.68
N LEU A 235 -11.25 3.64 -15.44
CA LEU A 235 -11.37 2.58 -14.43
C LEU A 235 -12.83 2.43 -13.99
N GLY A 236 -13.26 1.18 -13.79
CA GLY A 236 -14.60 0.84 -13.31
C GLY A 236 -14.72 1.04 -11.80
N THR A 237 -13.86 0.40 -11.00
CA THR A 237 -13.85 0.56 -9.53
C THR A 237 -12.43 0.64 -8.99
N LEU A 238 -12.30 1.23 -7.80
CA LEU A 238 -11.07 1.21 -7.00
C LEU A 238 -11.43 0.71 -5.60
N THR A 239 -10.77 -0.34 -5.13
CA THR A 239 -11.02 -0.94 -3.82
C THR A 239 -9.75 -0.93 -2.99
N LEU A 240 -9.81 -0.31 -1.82
CA LEU A 240 -8.73 -0.13 -0.87
C LEU A 240 -9.01 -0.99 0.37
N LEU A 241 -8.28 -2.09 0.48
CA LEU A 241 -8.41 -3.07 1.55
C LEU A 241 -7.35 -2.81 2.63
N GLN A 242 -7.75 -2.31 3.79
CA GLN A 242 -6.80 -1.94 4.87
C GLN A 242 -5.58 -1.17 4.30
N ALA A 243 -5.84 -0.22 3.39
CA ALA A 243 -4.78 0.34 2.56
C ALA A 243 -3.82 1.21 3.39
N THR A 244 -2.53 1.17 3.03
CA THR A 244 -1.46 1.91 3.69
C THR A 244 -1.12 3.18 2.90
N LEU A 245 -2.01 4.16 3.02
CA LEU A 245 -1.83 5.54 2.61
C LEU A 245 -2.44 6.46 3.69
N SER A 246 -2.12 7.75 3.65
CA SER A 246 -2.69 8.71 4.59
C SER A 246 -4.22 8.69 4.50
N HIS A 247 -4.90 8.79 5.64
CA HIS A 247 -6.34 8.99 5.66
C HIS A 247 -6.79 10.29 4.95
N HIS A 248 -5.88 11.25 4.77
CA HIS A 248 -6.12 12.51 4.05
C HIS A 248 -5.79 12.45 2.56
N ALA A 249 -5.45 11.26 2.04
CA ALA A 249 -5.01 11.10 0.66
C ALA A 249 -5.98 11.63 -0.41
N PHE A 250 -7.28 11.69 -0.11
CA PHE A 250 -8.32 12.21 -1.03
C PHE A 250 -8.89 13.57 -0.59
N ALA A 251 -8.36 14.19 0.47
CA ALA A 251 -8.73 15.55 0.88
C ALA A 251 -8.27 16.57 -0.17
N GLU A 252 -8.67 17.84 -0.06
CA GLU A 252 -8.32 18.87 -1.08
C GLU A 252 -6.81 18.99 -1.32
N SER A 253 -6.00 18.86 -0.27
CA SER A 253 -4.54 18.85 -0.35
C SER A 253 -3.93 17.46 -0.54
N GLY A 254 -4.78 16.44 -0.68
CA GLY A 254 -4.45 15.02 -0.73
C GLY A 254 -3.63 14.64 -1.96
N VAL A 255 -2.58 13.83 -1.80
CA VAL A 255 -1.74 13.33 -2.92
C VAL A 255 -2.57 12.65 -4.01
N PHE A 256 -3.65 11.95 -3.64
CA PHE A 256 -4.52 11.23 -4.56
C PHE A 256 -5.84 11.98 -4.86
N ARG A 257 -5.94 13.27 -4.51
CA ARG A 257 -7.13 14.09 -4.80
C ARG A 257 -7.48 14.10 -6.30
N GLY A 258 -6.46 14.11 -7.16
CA GLY A 258 -6.63 14.09 -8.61
C GLY A 258 -7.41 12.88 -9.15
N VAL A 259 -7.45 11.75 -8.44
CA VAL A 259 -8.27 10.59 -8.81
C VAL A 259 -9.76 10.95 -8.82
N LEU A 260 -10.21 11.75 -7.85
CA LEU A 260 -11.58 12.21 -7.72
C LEU A 260 -11.86 13.35 -8.71
N ASP A 261 -11.04 14.40 -8.70
CA ASP A 261 -11.25 15.59 -9.53
C ASP A 261 -11.28 15.27 -11.02
N ALA A 262 -10.38 14.39 -11.47
CA ALA A 262 -10.33 13.96 -12.86
C ALA A 262 -11.36 12.87 -13.20
N HIS A 263 -12.15 12.38 -12.22
CA HIS A 263 -13.14 11.32 -12.41
C HIS A 263 -12.55 10.09 -13.13
N VAL A 264 -11.37 9.65 -12.69
CA VAL A 264 -10.67 8.50 -13.29
C VAL A 264 -11.50 7.22 -13.14
N VAL A 265 -12.14 7.07 -11.98
CA VAL A 265 -12.99 5.92 -11.62
C VAL A 265 -14.45 6.27 -11.87
N THR A 266 -15.14 5.49 -12.71
CA THR A 266 -16.53 5.72 -13.10
C THR A 266 -17.55 5.13 -12.12
N GLY A 267 -17.20 4.04 -11.44
CA GLY A 267 -17.99 3.38 -10.41
C GLY A 267 -17.57 3.77 -8.99
N PRO A 268 -18.02 3.05 -7.96
CA PRO A 268 -17.69 3.36 -6.57
C PRO A 268 -16.21 3.12 -6.24
N ILE A 269 -15.69 3.93 -5.31
CA ILE A 269 -14.39 3.73 -4.67
C ILE A 269 -14.64 3.16 -3.28
N LEU A 270 -14.16 1.96 -3.00
CA LEU A 270 -14.38 1.27 -1.73
C LEU A 270 -13.19 1.47 -0.82
N VAL A 271 -13.43 1.88 0.42
CA VAL A 271 -12.41 2.05 1.44
C VAL A 271 -12.84 1.26 2.66
N THR A 272 -12.30 0.06 2.83
CA THR A 272 -12.54 -0.70 4.05
C THR A 272 -11.62 -0.18 5.15
N HIS A 273 -12.16 -0.03 6.36
CA HIS A 273 -11.37 0.39 7.51
C HIS A 273 -11.83 -0.26 8.80
N THR A 274 -10.91 -0.47 9.74
CA THR A 274 -11.25 -0.99 11.07
C THR A 274 -10.34 -0.43 12.15
N ALA A 275 -10.90 -0.24 13.36
CA ALA A 275 -10.12 0.13 14.52
C ALA A 275 -9.07 -0.93 14.92
N TYR A 276 -9.21 -2.17 14.44
CA TYR A 276 -8.26 -3.26 14.67
C TYR A 276 -7.04 -3.23 13.73
N ASP A 277 -7.01 -2.35 12.73
CA ASP A 277 -5.82 -2.19 11.89
C ASP A 277 -4.76 -1.37 12.64
N LEU A 278 -3.74 -2.08 13.10
CA LEU A 278 -2.62 -1.53 13.87
C LEU A 278 -1.31 -1.49 13.06
N VAL A 279 -1.30 -1.91 11.79
CA VAL A 279 -0.04 -2.03 11.01
C VAL A 279 0.54 -0.67 10.62
N ALA A 280 -0.30 0.37 10.60
CA ALA A 280 0.10 1.78 10.58
C ALA A 280 0.79 2.26 11.88
N GLY A 281 0.78 1.45 12.95
CA GLY A 281 1.12 1.84 14.31
C GLY A 281 2.52 2.41 14.44
N VAL A 282 3.56 1.78 13.91
CA VAL A 282 4.94 2.25 14.19
C VAL A 282 5.26 3.56 13.49
N ALA A 283 5.04 3.66 12.17
CA ALA A 283 5.41 4.84 11.39
C ALA A 283 4.56 6.07 11.74
N PHE A 284 3.22 5.91 11.83
CA PHE A 284 2.34 7.04 12.14
C PHE A 284 2.36 7.43 13.62
N GLU A 285 2.56 6.50 14.56
CA GLU A 285 2.76 6.86 15.97
C GLU A 285 4.12 7.52 16.19
N ILE A 286 5.17 7.12 15.46
CA ILE A 286 6.45 7.84 15.45
C ILE A 286 6.24 9.25 14.87
N ALA A 287 5.63 9.38 13.70
CA ALA A 287 5.28 10.65 13.07
C ALA A 287 4.51 11.57 14.03
N SER A 288 3.40 11.10 14.59
CA SER A 288 2.58 11.87 15.54
C SER A 288 3.31 12.23 16.82
N ARG A 289 4.15 11.34 17.37
CA ARG A 289 5.00 11.68 18.54
C ARG A 289 6.06 12.72 18.22
N VAL A 290 6.60 12.69 17.00
CA VAL A 290 7.68 13.56 16.58
C VAL A 290 7.17 14.96 16.22
N THR A 291 5.96 15.10 15.66
CA THR A 291 5.45 16.40 15.21
C THR A 291 4.36 16.98 16.11
N GLY A 292 3.67 16.15 16.89
CA GLY A 292 2.52 16.55 17.71
C GLY A 292 1.21 16.69 16.93
N LEU A 293 1.19 16.33 15.64
CA LEU A 293 0.00 16.33 14.78
C LEU A 293 -0.60 14.92 14.66
N GLY A 294 -1.93 14.84 14.54
CA GLY A 294 -2.62 13.57 14.35
C GLY A 294 -2.50 13.10 12.89
N TYR A 295 -1.83 11.97 12.66
CA TYR A 295 -1.82 11.30 11.36
C TYR A 295 -2.45 9.93 11.50
N GLY A 296 -3.17 9.52 10.45
CA GLY A 296 -3.82 8.22 10.40
C GLY A 296 -3.63 7.56 9.04
N SER A 297 -3.83 6.25 9.03
CA SER A 297 -3.88 5.46 7.81
C SER A 297 -5.33 5.22 7.43
N ILE A 298 -5.62 5.34 6.13
CA ILE A 298 -6.97 5.14 5.59
C ILE A 298 -7.55 3.76 5.95
N GLY A 299 -6.71 2.73 6.14
CA GLY A 299 -7.14 1.39 6.56
C GLY A 299 -7.67 1.30 8.00
N ARG A 300 -7.44 2.33 8.83
CA ARG A 300 -7.89 2.39 10.22
C ARG A 300 -9.18 3.19 10.39
N ASP A 301 -9.24 4.38 9.78
CA ASP A 301 -10.33 5.34 9.97
C ASP A 301 -11.02 5.80 8.69
N GLY A 302 -10.65 5.26 7.52
CA GLY A 302 -11.26 5.60 6.23
C GLY A 302 -10.71 6.91 5.63
N ALA A 303 -11.28 7.34 4.51
CA ALA A 303 -10.94 8.62 3.88
C ALA A 303 -11.46 9.79 4.73
N GLN A 304 -10.54 10.58 5.31
CA GLN A 304 -10.80 11.70 6.20
C GLN A 304 -10.55 13.04 5.49
N GLY A 305 -11.37 14.05 5.78
CA GLY A 305 -11.24 15.37 5.15
C GLY A 305 -11.66 15.41 3.67
N THR A 306 -12.31 14.35 3.16
CA THR A 306 -12.88 14.29 1.81
C THR A 306 -14.38 14.54 1.87
N ALA A 307 -14.84 15.69 1.37
CA ALA A 307 -16.24 16.11 1.47
C ALA A 307 -17.22 15.15 0.79
N GLU A 308 -16.77 14.46 -0.26
CA GLU A 308 -17.58 13.52 -1.03
C GLU A 308 -17.69 12.13 -0.40
N ALA A 309 -16.85 11.82 0.59
CA ALA A 309 -16.77 10.50 1.18
C ALA A 309 -18.08 10.11 1.87
N VAL A 310 -18.55 8.90 1.60
CA VAL A 310 -19.81 8.36 2.11
C VAL A 310 -19.51 7.40 3.26
N PRO A 311 -20.01 7.65 4.49
CA PRO A 311 -19.88 6.69 5.56
C PRO A 311 -20.79 5.48 5.33
N GLY A 312 -20.31 4.28 5.69
CA GLY A 312 -21.06 3.03 5.61
C GLY A 312 -20.48 1.94 6.50
N GLU A 313 -21.14 0.80 6.54
CA GLU A 313 -20.64 -0.41 7.19
C GLU A 313 -20.30 -1.44 6.10
N LEU A 314 -19.28 -2.25 6.36
CA LEU A 314 -19.13 -3.51 5.64
C LEU A 314 -20.27 -4.43 6.08
N LEU A 315 -21.10 -4.83 5.13
CA LEU A 315 -22.30 -5.62 5.36
C LEU A 315 -22.01 -7.12 5.26
N PRO A 316 -22.79 -7.97 5.95
CA PRO A 316 -22.77 -9.41 5.72
C PRO A 316 -23.11 -9.74 4.26
N VAL A 317 -22.72 -10.94 3.81
CA VAL A 317 -23.07 -11.45 2.48
C VAL A 317 -24.59 -11.36 2.25
N GLY A 318 -24.99 -10.83 1.10
CA GLY A 318 -26.38 -10.56 0.76
C GLY A 318 -26.92 -9.19 1.21
N GLY A 319 -26.15 -8.43 1.98
CA GLY A 319 -26.43 -7.03 2.29
C GLY A 319 -26.47 -6.15 1.03
N ARG A 320 -27.20 -5.03 1.07
CA ARG A 320 -27.36 -4.13 -0.08
C ARG A 320 -26.64 -2.81 0.16
N TYR A 321 -25.83 -2.41 -0.82
CA TYR A 321 -25.13 -1.13 -0.82
C TYR A 321 -25.81 -0.13 -1.76
N ALA A 322 -25.81 1.14 -1.37
CA ALA A 322 -26.26 2.25 -2.20
C ALA A 322 -25.04 2.97 -2.79
N TRP A 323 -24.42 2.34 -3.78
CA TRP A 323 -23.19 2.87 -4.39
C TRP A 323 -23.43 4.20 -5.09
N ARG A 324 -22.48 5.13 -4.89
CA ARG A 324 -22.38 6.39 -5.62
C ARG A 324 -21.13 6.34 -6.49
N PRO A 325 -21.23 6.66 -7.79
CA PRO A 325 -20.10 6.65 -8.70
C PRO A 325 -19.07 7.73 -8.35
N GLY A 326 -17.79 7.44 -8.57
CA GLY A 326 -16.68 8.39 -8.49
C GLY A 326 -16.33 8.91 -7.10
N VAL A 327 -16.93 8.38 -6.03
CA VAL A 327 -16.69 8.85 -4.66
C VAL A 327 -16.25 7.73 -3.72
N PRO A 328 -15.43 8.02 -2.69
CA PRO A 328 -15.08 7.06 -1.65
C PRO A 328 -16.28 6.65 -0.78
N HIS A 329 -16.39 5.36 -0.49
CA HIS A 329 -17.29 4.80 0.50
C HIS A 329 -16.45 4.22 1.64
N ASN A 330 -16.48 4.87 2.80
CA ASN A 330 -15.81 4.43 4.01
C ASN A 330 -16.64 3.33 4.66
N LEU A 331 -16.27 2.08 4.40
CA LEU A 331 -16.92 0.89 4.94
C LEU A 331 -16.24 0.49 6.24
N ARG A 332 -16.87 0.81 7.37
CA ARG A 332 -16.40 0.34 8.68
C ARG A 332 -16.56 -1.18 8.75
N ALA A 333 -15.45 -1.87 8.99
CA ALA A 333 -15.33 -3.32 8.83
C ALA A 333 -15.13 -4.07 10.16
N ASP A 334 -15.33 -3.42 11.31
CA ASP A 334 -15.07 -3.98 12.66
C ASP A 334 -15.79 -5.32 12.94
N GLY A 335 -16.90 -5.59 12.25
CA GLY A 335 -17.61 -6.86 12.36
C GLY A 335 -16.85 -8.07 11.79
N PHE A 336 -16.06 -7.85 10.74
CA PHE A 336 -15.56 -8.90 9.86
C PHE A 336 -14.04 -8.87 9.64
N VAL A 337 -13.40 -7.72 9.82
CA VAL A 337 -11.95 -7.55 9.66
C VAL A 337 -11.33 -7.32 11.04
N ARG A 338 -10.50 -8.28 11.50
CA ARG A 338 -9.88 -8.28 12.84
C ARG A 338 -8.41 -7.87 12.85
N GLY A 339 -7.85 -7.57 11.69
CA GLY A 339 -6.48 -7.11 11.55
C GLY A 339 -6.16 -6.71 10.12
N HIS A 340 -4.94 -6.22 9.93
CA HIS A 340 -4.51 -5.64 8.65
C HIS A 340 -4.56 -6.61 7.46
N THR A 341 -4.32 -7.91 7.69
CA THR A 341 -4.29 -8.94 6.64
C THR A 341 -5.59 -9.74 6.53
N ASP A 342 -6.57 -9.45 7.39
CA ASP A 342 -7.88 -10.12 7.41
C ASP A 342 -8.81 -9.57 6.32
N VAL A 343 -8.34 -9.62 5.08
CA VAL A 343 -8.93 -8.89 3.94
C VAL A 343 -9.47 -9.78 2.82
N HIS A 344 -9.58 -11.08 3.08
CA HIS A 344 -9.98 -12.09 2.10
C HIS A 344 -11.34 -12.74 2.42
N GLY A 345 -12.04 -12.26 3.45
CA GLY A 345 -13.34 -12.79 3.89
C GLY A 345 -14.46 -12.62 2.86
N PRO A 346 -15.55 -13.41 2.97
CA PRO A 346 -16.65 -13.39 2.02
C PRO A 346 -17.43 -12.07 2.00
N GLU A 347 -17.45 -11.30 3.10
CA GLU A 347 -18.07 -9.98 3.16
C GLU A 347 -17.31 -8.94 2.32
N ILE A 348 -15.98 -9.01 2.29
CA ILE A 348 -15.16 -8.18 1.40
C ILE A 348 -15.43 -8.56 -0.05
N ALA A 349 -15.44 -9.85 -0.36
CA ALA A 349 -15.77 -10.34 -1.69
C ALA A 349 -17.17 -9.89 -2.13
N HIS A 350 -18.16 -9.94 -1.24
CA HIS A 350 -19.52 -9.48 -1.50
C HIS A 350 -19.57 -7.97 -1.80
N ALA A 351 -18.89 -7.14 -1.00
CA ALA A 351 -18.81 -5.70 -1.24
C ALA A 351 -18.13 -5.39 -2.59
N LEU A 352 -16.99 -6.03 -2.85
CA LEU A 352 -16.23 -5.90 -4.10
C LEU A 352 -17.08 -6.29 -5.32
N TRP A 353 -17.73 -7.45 -5.28
CA TRP A 353 -18.59 -7.89 -6.37
C TRP A 353 -19.80 -6.97 -6.57
N SER A 354 -20.47 -6.57 -5.49
CA SER A 354 -21.60 -5.63 -5.54
C SER A 354 -21.22 -4.30 -6.19
N ALA A 355 -20.00 -3.82 -5.95
CA ALA A 355 -19.46 -2.62 -6.54
C ALA A 355 -19.18 -2.78 -8.05
N ILE A 356 -18.52 -3.88 -8.45
CA ILE A 356 -18.23 -4.21 -9.85
C ILE A 356 -19.52 -4.37 -10.66
N ALA A 357 -20.54 -4.98 -10.07
CA ALA A 357 -21.83 -5.21 -10.72
C ALA A 357 -22.72 -3.95 -10.84
N ALA A 358 -22.39 -2.87 -10.12
CA ALA A 358 -23.18 -1.64 -10.11
C ALA A 358 -22.70 -0.58 -11.11
N GLY A 359 -21.43 -0.64 -11.55
CA GLY A 359 -20.90 0.15 -12.67
C GLY A 359 -21.18 -0.49 -14.02
#